data_AF-A0A3A8JYR7-F1
#
_entry.id   AF-A0A3A8JYR7-F1
#
_cell.length_a   1.000
_cell.length_b   1.000
_cell.length_c   1.000
_cell.angle_alpha   90.00
_cell.angle_beta   90.00
_cell.angle_gamma   90.00
#
_symmetry.space_group_name_H-M   'P 1'
#
loop_
_entity.id
_entity.type
_entity.pdbx_description
1 polymer ?
#
loop_
_entity_poly.entity_id
_entity_poly.type
_entity_poly.pdbx_seq_one_letter_code
_entity_poly.pdbx_strand_id
1 'polypeptide(L)'
;MRVFVETNFILELAFRQEQALACEQLLQLAEAKALQLCIPAFCFIEPAEKLRREIPDAEALQGRLLKELEKRRRSEGFSEPQQHAWKEVMASLVKDTLDAEHRLESIRARVLQCAEVFPVDAEVIARAASLEADDIRLQFPDAVVLASVMARLEGDAGLARPPSLFLNRNSNDFDVSSVKLALRQLHCKLITRFDDGLGAIQAGLRARP
;
A
#
# COMPACT_ATOMS: atom_id res chain seq x y z
N MET A 1 -16.54 1.40 -12.18
CA MET A 1 -15.39 0.49 -12.40
C MET A 1 -14.85 0.13 -11.05
N ARG A 2 -14.41 -1.11 -10.87
CA ARG A 2 -13.82 -1.56 -9.61
C ARG A 2 -12.32 -1.62 -9.71
N VAL A 3 -11.65 -1.21 -8.64
CA VAL A 3 -10.20 -1.17 -8.57
C VAL A 3 -9.80 -1.87 -7.29
N PHE A 4 -9.29 -3.09 -7.44
CA PHE A 4 -8.70 -3.87 -6.37
C PHE A 4 -7.27 -3.40 -6.15
N VAL A 5 -6.87 -3.24 -4.89
CA VAL A 5 -5.51 -2.85 -4.52
C VAL A 5 -4.92 -3.79 -3.48
N GLU A 6 -3.61 -3.98 -3.54
CA GLU A 6 -2.85 -4.76 -2.57
C GLU A 6 -2.31 -3.92 -1.40
N THR A 7 -1.53 -4.56 -0.52
CA THR A 7 -0.89 -3.91 0.64
C THR A 7 0.00 -2.72 0.29
N ASN A 8 0.78 -2.81 -0.80
CA ASN A 8 1.66 -1.73 -1.23
C ASN A 8 0.91 -0.41 -1.47
N PHE A 9 -0.39 -0.43 -1.78
CA PHE A 9 -1.16 0.80 -1.91
C PHE A 9 -1.18 1.64 -0.62
N ILE A 10 -1.39 0.98 0.53
CA ILE A 10 -1.36 1.67 1.84
C ILE A 10 0.07 2.06 2.19
N LEU A 11 1.06 1.22 1.89
CA LEU A 11 2.47 1.51 2.15
C LEU A 11 2.95 2.73 1.35
N GLU A 12 2.62 2.82 0.07
CA GLU A 12 2.98 3.94 -0.80
C GLU A 12 2.43 5.26 -0.24
N LEU A 13 1.17 5.26 0.21
CA LEU A 13 0.53 6.43 0.83
C LEU A 13 1.15 6.81 2.19
N ALA A 14 1.33 5.84 3.08
CA ALA A 14 1.80 6.10 4.44
C ALA A 14 3.28 6.53 4.48
N PHE A 15 4.11 5.89 3.65
CA PHE A 15 5.56 6.11 3.61
C PHE A 15 6.01 7.06 2.50
N ARG A 16 5.09 7.63 1.70
CA ARG A 16 5.37 8.54 0.58
C ARG A 16 6.44 7.99 -0.37
N GLN A 17 6.24 6.74 -0.79
CA GLN A 17 7.15 6.08 -1.71
C GLN A 17 6.95 6.58 -3.16
N GLU A 18 7.64 5.95 -4.11
CA GLU A 18 7.76 6.39 -5.51
C GLU A 18 6.41 6.64 -6.20
N GLN A 19 5.38 5.83 -5.91
CA GLN A 19 4.06 5.90 -6.55
C GLN A 19 2.99 6.52 -5.66
N ALA A 20 3.39 7.16 -4.55
CA ALA A 20 2.48 7.78 -3.58
C ALA A 20 1.52 8.79 -4.23
N LEU A 21 1.99 9.56 -5.22
CA LEU A 21 1.16 10.53 -5.94
C LEU A 21 0.01 9.85 -6.70
N ALA A 22 0.30 8.74 -7.40
CA ALA A 22 -0.71 7.99 -8.11
C ALA A 22 -1.69 7.33 -7.14
N CYS A 23 -1.20 6.75 -6.04
CA CYS A 23 -2.06 6.19 -5.00
C CYS A 23 -3.00 7.24 -4.38
N GLU A 24 -2.49 8.45 -4.12
CA GLU A 24 -3.28 9.55 -3.57
C GLU A 24 -4.36 10.00 -4.56
N GLN A 25 -4.05 10.10 -5.85
CA GLN A 25 -5.03 10.42 -6.89
C GLN A 25 -6.09 9.32 -7.05
N LEU A 26 -5.71 8.04 -6.93
CA LEU A 26 -6.66 6.92 -6.91
C LEU A 26 -7.61 7.00 -5.72
N LEU A 27 -7.08 7.33 -4.53
CA LEU A 27 -7.88 7.51 -3.32
C LEU A 27 -8.86 8.68 -3.48
N GLN A 28 -8.41 9.82 -4.01
CA GLN A 28 -9.28 10.97 -4.29
C GLN A 28 -10.41 10.64 -5.28
N LEU A 29 -10.13 9.83 -6.31
CA LEU A 29 -11.17 9.36 -7.24
C LEU A 29 -12.19 8.44 -6.53
N ALA A 30 -11.74 7.63 -5.57
CA ALA A 30 -12.63 6.80 -4.75
C ALA A 30 -13.49 7.66 -3.80
N GLU A 31 -12.88 8.65 -3.14
CA GLU A 31 -13.57 9.63 -2.28
C GLU A 31 -14.64 10.41 -3.05
N ALA A 32 -14.33 10.80 -4.30
CA ALA A 32 -15.27 11.44 -5.22
C ALA A 32 -16.29 10.47 -5.85
N LYS A 33 -16.28 9.18 -5.48
CA LYS A 33 -17.14 8.11 -6.02
C LYS A 33 -17.02 7.91 -7.54
N ALA A 34 -15.92 8.35 -8.16
CA ALA A 34 -15.65 8.14 -9.57
C ALA A 34 -15.25 6.69 -9.88
N LEU A 35 -14.71 5.98 -8.89
CA LEU A 35 -14.42 4.55 -8.94
C LEU A 35 -14.81 3.89 -7.61
N GLN A 36 -14.96 2.56 -7.63
CA GLN A 36 -15.13 1.76 -6.42
C GLN A 36 -13.77 1.14 -6.08
N LEU A 37 -13.15 1.63 -5.02
CA LEU A 37 -11.91 1.08 -4.49
C LEU A 37 -12.25 -0.15 -3.64
N CYS A 38 -11.60 -1.27 -3.89
CA CYS A 38 -11.82 -2.53 -3.19
C CYS A 38 -10.50 -2.99 -2.59
N ILE A 39 -10.48 -3.34 -1.30
CA ILE A 39 -9.25 -3.75 -0.61
C ILE A 39 -9.51 -4.91 0.36
N PRO A 40 -8.72 -5.99 0.33
CA PRO A 40 -8.78 -7.03 1.35
C PRO A 40 -8.43 -6.46 2.73
N ALA A 41 -9.16 -6.88 3.77
CA ALA A 41 -8.87 -6.48 5.16
C ALA A 41 -7.45 -6.86 5.61
N PHE A 42 -6.86 -7.90 5.01
CA PHE A 42 -5.49 -8.33 5.27
C PHE A 42 -4.44 -7.27 4.91
N CYS A 43 -4.70 -6.43 3.90
CA CYS A 43 -3.77 -5.39 3.44
C CYS A 43 -3.46 -4.32 4.50
N PHE A 44 -4.24 -4.23 5.58
CA PHE A 44 -4.00 -3.28 6.68
C PHE A 44 -3.00 -3.78 7.73
N ILE A 45 -2.65 -5.08 7.72
CA ILE A 45 -1.81 -5.69 8.77
C ILE A 45 -0.33 -5.33 8.56
N GLU A 46 0.21 -5.57 7.37
CA GLU A 46 1.63 -5.34 7.08
C GLU A 46 2.07 -3.87 7.28
N PRO A 47 1.31 -2.83 6.87
CA PRO A 47 1.68 -1.44 7.15
C PRO A 47 1.81 -1.15 8.65
N ALA A 48 0.93 -1.73 9.47
CA ALA A 48 0.97 -1.57 10.92
C ALA A 48 2.18 -2.30 11.54
N GLU A 49 2.49 -3.51 11.07
CA GLU A 49 3.68 -4.24 11.52
C GLU A 49 4.98 -3.53 11.13
N LYS A 50 5.04 -2.95 9.93
CA LYS A 50 6.19 -2.18 9.46
C LYS A 50 6.46 -0.98 10.38
N LEU A 51 5.45 -0.17 10.68
CA LEU A 51 5.59 0.95 11.63
C LEU A 51 5.98 0.48 13.03
N ARG A 52 5.37 -0.61 13.53
CA ARG A 52 5.71 -1.15 14.86
C ARG A 52 7.19 -1.50 14.98
N ARG A 53 7.83 -1.92 13.88
CA ARG A 53 9.26 -2.21 13.83
C ARG A 53 10.12 -0.96 13.68
N GLU A 54 9.71 -0.02 12.82
CA GLU A 54 10.52 1.17 12.48
C GLU A 54 10.46 2.29 13.52
N ILE A 55 9.36 2.46 14.25
CA ILE A 55 9.20 3.53 15.26
C ILE A 55 10.24 3.40 16.39
N PRO A 56 10.40 2.24 17.06
CA PRO A 56 11.40 2.08 18.12
C PRO A 56 12.83 2.33 17.63
N ASP A 57 13.14 1.91 16.41
CA ASP A 57 14.46 2.12 15.80
C ASP A 57 14.71 3.61 15.52
N ALA A 58 13.69 4.34 15.04
CA ALA A 58 13.76 5.78 14.82
C ALA A 58 13.90 6.56 16.14
N GLU A 59 13.16 6.19 17.19
CA GLU A 59 13.28 6.78 18.54
C GLU A 59 14.66 6.51 19.15
N ALA A 60 15.17 5.28 19.03
CA ALA A 60 16.50 4.92 19.50
C ALA A 60 17.59 5.70 18.76
N LEU A 61 17.46 5.86 17.43
CA LEU A 61 18.35 6.69 16.63
C LEU A 61 18.28 8.16 17.07
N GLN A 62 17.09 8.71 17.27
CA GLN A 62 16.90 10.08 17.78
C GLN A 62 17.62 10.29 19.11
N GLY A 63 17.44 9.36 20.06
CA GLY A 63 18.10 9.40 21.36
C GLY A 63 19.63 9.36 21.27
N ARG A 64 20.18 8.58 20.33
CA ARG A 64 21.63 8.55 20.06
C ARG A 64 22.12 9.86 19.46
N LEU A 65 21.41 10.41 18.48
CA LEU A 65 21.78 11.67 17.81
C LEU A 65 21.74 12.87 18.78
N LEU A 66 20.73 12.92 19.66
CA LEU A 66 20.63 13.94 20.71
C LEU A 66 21.79 13.86 21.72
N LYS A 67 22.19 12.64 22.11
CA LYS A 67 23.35 12.44 22.99
C LYS A 67 24.66 12.94 22.33
N GLU A 68 24.85 12.69 21.04
CA GLU A 68 26.01 13.18 20.30
C GLU A 68 25.99 14.70 20.15
N LEU A 69 24.82 15.31 19.93
CA LEU A 69 24.67 16.76 19.91
C LEU A 69 25.11 17.39 21.24
N GLU A 70 24.65 16.84 22.37
CA GLU A 70 25.02 17.35 23.70
C GLU A 70 26.51 17.16 24.03
N LYS A 71 27.18 16.15 23.48
CA LYS A 71 28.64 16.00 23.60
C LYS A 71 29.37 17.08 22.80
N ARG A 72 28.95 17.32 21.56
CA ARG A 72 29.57 18.33 20.67
C ARG A 72 29.36 19.75 21.17
N ARG A 73 28.19 20.06 21.73
CA ARG A 73 27.89 21.35 22.37
C ARG A 73 28.86 21.69 23.51
N ARG A 74 29.40 20.67 24.18
CA ARG A 74 30.37 20.81 25.28
C ARG A 74 31.83 20.90 24.82
N SER A 75 32.09 20.73 23.52
CA SER A 75 33.43 20.82 22.94
C SER A 75 33.68 22.23 22.40
N GLU A 76 34.86 22.81 22.64
CA GLU A 76 35.25 24.08 22.04
C GLU A 76 35.26 23.97 20.51
N GLY A 77 34.51 24.84 19.82
CA GLY A 77 34.46 24.89 18.35
C GLY A 77 33.12 24.52 17.69
N PHE A 78 32.09 24.14 18.46
CA PHE A 78 30.76 23.85 17.89
C PHE A 78 29.87 25.10 17.82
N SER A 79 29.89 25.78 16.68
CA SER A 79 29.21 27.06 16.47
C SER A 79 27.68 26.93 16.32
N GLU A 80 26.94 28.02 16.54
CA GLU A 80 25.48 28.06 16.33
C GLU A 80 25.04 27.60 14.92
N PRO A 81 25.70 27.99 13.80
CA PRO A 81 25.35 27.48 12.47
C PRO A 81 25.46 25.95 12.37
N GLN A 82 26.48 25.35 12.99
CA GLN A 82 26.66 23.90 12.99
C GLN A 82 25.60 23.20 13.84
N GLN A 83 25.19 23.81 14.96
CA GLN A 83 24.08 23.34 15.78
C GLN A 83 22.76 23.33 15.00
N HIS A 84 22.49 24.39 14.24
CA HIS A 84 21.28 24.49 13.43
C HIS A 84 21.25 23.43 12.33
N ALA A 85 22.33 23.30 11.54
CA ALA A 85 22.43 22.28 10.50
C ALA A 85 22.27 20.86 11.05
N TRP A 86 22.84 20.57 12.23
CA TRP A 86 22.66 19.27 12.88
C TRP A 86 21.21 19.01 13.29
N LYS A 87 20.53 20.01 13.85
CA LYS A 87 19.10 19.90 14.20
C LYS A 87 18.23 19.65 12.98
N GLU A 88 18.50 20.31 11.86
CA GLU A 88 17.75 20.08 10.60
C GLU A 88 17.93 18.66 10.08
N VAL A 89 19.16 18.13 10.07
CA VAL A 89 19.43 16.75 9.65
C VAL A 89 18.76 15.75 10.59
N MET A 90 18.87 15.93 11.90
CA MET A 90 18.19 15.06 12.88
C MET A 90 16.67 15.10 12.71
N ALA A 91 16.11 16.29 12.55
CA ALA A 91 14.68 16.46 12.32
C ALA A 91 14.26 15.72 11.05
N SER A 92 14.96 15.90 9.94
CA SER A 92 14.63 15.20 8.68
C SER A 92 14.70 13.67 8.81
N LEU A 93 15.72 13.13 9.49
CA LEU A 93 15.94 11.67 9.56
C LEU A 93 14.88 10.92 10.39
N VAL A 94 14.34 11.56 11.42
CA VAL A 94 13.42 10.91 12.38
C VAL A 94 11.97 11.30 12.11
N LYS A 95 11.74 12.55 11.70
CA LYS A 95 10.41 13.10 11.48
C LYS A 95 9.64 12.34 10.41
N ASP A 96 10.30 11.88 9.35
CA ASP A 96 9.61 11.15 8.28
C ASP A 96 8.97 9.85 8.77
N THR A 97 9.62 9.14 9.71
CA THR A 97 9.10 7.90 10.31
C THR A 97 8.00 8.20 11.32
N LEU A 98 8.17 9.21 12.18
CA LEU A 98 7.16 9.60 13.16
C LEU A 98 5.90 10.16 12.47
N ASP A 99 6.06 10.96 11.42
CA ASP A 99 4.95 11.46 10.63
C ASP A 99 4.25 10.32 9.84
N ALA A 100 4.94 9.20 9.58
CA ALA A 100 4.35 8.04 8.89
C ALA A 100 3.24 7.38 9.72
N GLU A 101 3.34 7.41 11.05
CA GLU A 101 2.30 6.91 11.94
C GLU A 101 1.00 7.71 11.80
N HIS A 102 1.08 9.03 11.97
CA HIS A 102 -0.07 9.92 11.77
C HIS A 102 -0.64 9.83 10.35
N ARG A 103 0.22 9.69 9.34
CA ARG A 103 -0.23 9.46 7.96
C ARG A 103 -0.97 8.13 7.83
N LEU A 104 -0.47 7.04 8.39
CA LEU A 104 -1.14 5.75 8.30
C LEU A 104 -2.52 5.79 8.96
N GLU A 105 -2.65 6.44 10.11
CA GLU A 105 -3.96 6.61 10.78
C GLU A 105 -4.95 7.39 9.91
N SER A 106 -4.48 8.51 9.32
CA SER A 106 -5.28 9.34 8.41
C SER A 106 -5.69 8.56 7.15
N ILE A 107 -4.76 7.85 6.51
CA ILE A 107 -5.02 7.05 5.31
C ILE A 107 -5.99 5.91 5.62
N ARG A 108 -5.82 5.21 6.75
CA ARG A 108 -6.77 4.17 7.18
C ARG A 108 -8.18 4.75 7.33
N ALA A 109 -8.33 5.90 7.98
CA ALA A 109 -9.63 6.54 8.14
C ALA A 109 -10.27 6.90 6.79
N ARG A 110 -9.48 7.48 5.86
CA ARG A 110 -9.94 7.84 4.51
C ARG A 110 -10.35 6.62 3.70
N VAL A 111 -9.53 5.57 3.69
CA VAL A 111 -9.81 4.32 2.97
C VAL A 111 -11.08 3.67 3.53
N LEU A 112 -11.25 3.60 4.85
CA LEU A 112 -12.46 3.02 5.46
C LEU A 112 -13.76 3.79 5.12
N GLN A 113 -13.66 5.07 4.76
CA GLN A 113 -14.83 5.89 4.39
C GLN A 113 -15.27 5.70 2.94
N CYS A 114 -14.36 5.34 2.04
CA CYS A 114 -14.64 5.33 0.59
C CYS A 114 -14.40 3.98 -0.09
N ALA A 115 -13.63 3.07 0.51
CA ALA A 115 -13.32 1.77 -0.05
C ALA A 115 -14.26 0.68 0.47
N GLU A 116 -14.54 -0.29 -0.39
CA GLU A 116 -15.10 -1.57 0.01
C GLU A 116 -13.99 -2.43 0.61
N VAL A 117 -13.99 -2.54 1.94
CA VAL A 117 -13.13 -3.48 2.66
C VAL A 117 -13.84 -4.81 2.78
N PHE A 118 -13.19 -5.88 2.31
CA PHE A 118 -13.76 -7.24 2.35
C PHE A 118 -12.91 -8.18 3.23
N PRO A 119 -13.56 -9.09 3.98
CA PRO A 119 -12.89 -9.94 4.95
C PRO A 119 -12.06 -11.05 4.30
N VAL A 120 -11.17 -11.63 5.11
CA VAL A 120 -10.49 -12.90 4.80
C VAL A 120 -11.11 -13.99 5.66
N ASP A 121 -11.67 -15.01 5.03
CA ASP A 121 -12.32 -16.14 5.68
C ASP A 121 -11.53 -17.44 5.48
N ALA A 122 -12.05 -18.54 6.02
CA ALA A 122 -11.40 -19.85 5.94
C ALA A 122 -11.23 -20.35 4.50
N GLU A 123 -12.15 -20.01 3.59
CA GLU A 123 -12.08 -20.41 2.18
C GLU A 123 -10.95 -19.67 1.47
N VAL A 124 -10.83 -18.36 1.71
CA VAL A 124 -9.72 -17.55 1.20
C VAL A 124 -8.37 -18.10 1.69
N ILE A 125 -8.27 -18.45 2.97
CA ILE A 125 -7.04 -19.01 3.55
C ILE A 125 -6.69 -20.38 2.93
N ALA A 126 -7.66 -21.27 2.79
CA ALA A 126 -7.44 -22.57 2.16
C ALA A 126 -6.99 -22.42 0.70
N ARG A 127 -7.61 -21.49 -0.04
CA ARG A 127 -7.25 -21.20 -1.42
C ARG A 127 -5.87 -20.57 -1.55
N ALA A 128 -5.51 -19.67 -0.65
CA ALA A 128 -4.17 -19.08 -0.60
C ALA A 128 -3.09 -20.16 -0.40
N ALA A 129 -3.33 -21.13 0.49
CA ALA A 129 -2.41 -22.26 0.71
C ALA A 129 -2.25 -23.12 -0.56
N SER A 130 -3.33 -23.36 -1.31
CA SER A 130 -3.23 -24.07 -2.60
C SER A 130 -2.46 -23.26 -3.63
N LEU A 131 -2.68 -21.95 -3.72
CA LEU A 131 -1.96 -21.06 -4.65
C LEU A 131 -0.45 -21.01 -4.36
N GLU A 132 -0.07 -20.95 -3.08
CA GLU A 132 1.33 -21.01 -2.65
C GLU A 132 1.98 -22.37 -2.96
N ALA A 133 1.23 -23.47 -2.83
CA ALA A 133 1.73 -24.81 -3.13
C ALA A 133 1.90 -25.05 -4.65
N ASP A 134 1.00 -24.50 -5.47
CA ASP A 134 1.00 -24.66 -6.93
C ASP A 134 1.96 -23.70 -7.65
N ASP A 135 2.31 -22.56 -7.04
CA ASP A 135 3.16 -21.53 -7.62
C ASP A 135 4.38 -21.23 -6.73
N ILE A 136 5.55 -21.75 -7.12
CA ILE A 136 6.83 -21.69 -6.36
C ILE A 136 7.31 -20.25 -6.05
N ARG A 137 6.59 -19.21 -6.50
CA ARG A 137 6.98 -17.80 -6.32
C ARG A 137 6.02 -16.97 -5.47
N LEU A 138 4.78 -17.41 -5.25
CA LEU A 138 3.81 -16.60 -4.52
C LEU A 138 3.93 -16.89 -3.02
N GLN A 139 4.45 -15.93 -2.25
CA GLN A 139 4.49 -16.07 -0.79
C GLN A 139 3.06 -16.07 -0.22
N PHE A 140 2.83 -16.77 0.91
CA PHE A 140 1.51 -16.83 1.54
C PHE A 140 0.77 -15.49 1.68
N PRO A 141 1.39 -14.37 2.12
CA PRO A 141 0.68 -13.08 2.23
C PRO A 141 0.13 -12.58 0.89
N ASP A 142 0.93 -12.70 -0.18
CA ASP A 142 0.52 -12.34 -1.54
C ASP A 142 -0.57 -13.29 -2.06
N ALA A 143 -0.46 -14.58 -1.74
CA ALA A 143 -1.48 -15.59 -2.04
C ALA A 143 -2.82 -15.27 -1.36
N VAL A 144 -2.81 -14.79 -0.12
CA VAL A 144 -4.01 -14.34 0.60
C VAL A 144 -4.64 -13.15 -0.11
N VAL A 145 -3.87 -12.15 -0.52
CA VAL A 145 -4.40 -10.99 -1.27
C VAL A 145 -5.04 -11.46 -2.58
N LEU A 146 -4.35 -12.31 -3.35
CA LEU A 146 -4.86 -12.84 -4.61
C LEU A 146 -6.16 -13.63 -4.42
N ALA A 147 -6.15 -14.59 -3.49
CA ALA A 147 -7.31 -15.43 -3.18
C ALA A 147 -8.51 -14.59 -2.74
N SER A 148 -8.28 -13.54 -1.94
CA SER A 148 -9.33 -12.63 -1.49
C SER A 148 -9.95 -11.88 -2.68
N VAL A 149 -9.12 -11.36 -3.58
CA VAL A 149 -9.59 -10.66 -4.80
C VAL A 149 -10.38 -11.62 -5.70
N MET A 150 -9.89 -12.84 -5.91
CA MET A 150 -10.57 -13.85 -6.71
C MET A 150 -11.93 -14.23 -6.11
N ALA A 151 -11.99 -14.52 -4.81
CA ALA A 151 -13.24 -14.84 -4.12
C ALA A 151 -14.26 -13.68 -4.25
N ARG A 152 -13.80 -12.43 -4.09
CA ARG A 152 -14.69 -11.27 -4.24
C ARG A 152 -15.22 -11.09 -5.67
N LEU A 153 -14.38 -11.36 -6.68
CA LEU A 153 -14.77 -11.33 -8.09
C LEU A 153 -15.76 -12.45 -8.45
N GLU A 154 -15.61 -13.63 -7.85
CA GLU A 154 -16.48 -14.80 -8.05
C GLU A 154 -17.84 -14.64 -7.37
N GLY A 155 -17.90 -14.02 -6.19
CA GLY A 155 -19.16 -13.75 -5.47
C GLY A 155 -20.17 -12.90 -6.26
N ASP A 156 -19.74 -12.21 -7.32
CA ASP A 156 -20.60 -11.41 -8.20
C ASP A 156 -21.02 -12.14 -9.49
N ALA A 157 -20.87 -13.46 -9.56
CA ALA A 157 -21.10 -14.26 -10.77
C ALA A 157 -22.52 -14.18 -11.38
N GLY A 158 -23.48 -13.50 -10.75
CA GLY A 158 -24.84 -13.27 -11.26
C GLY A 158 -25.15 -11.85 -11.77
N LEU A 159 -24.25 -10.87 -11.61
CA LEU A 159 -24.48 -9.47 -12.00
C LEU A 159 -23.66 -9.12 -13.25
N ALA A 160 -24.14 -8.17 -14.07
CA ALA A 160 -23.38 -7.63 -15.19
C ALA A 160 -22.01 -7.13 -14.68
N ARG A 161 -20.94 -7.91 -14.90
CA ARG A 161 -19.64 -7.70 -14.26
C ARG A 161 -19.05 -6.37 -14.72
N PRO A 162 -18.95 -5.35 -13.84
CA PRO A 162 -18.30 -4.11 -14.21
C PRO A 162 -16.80 -4.40 -14.47
N PRO A 163 -16.18 -3.70 -15.44
CA PRO A 163 -14.75 -3.86 -15.68
C PRO A 163 -13.98 -3.61 -14.38
N SER A 164 -13.06 -4.51 -14.08
CA SER A 164 -12.31 -4.54 -12.83
C SER A 164 -10.81 -4.53 -13.12
N LEU A 165 -10.07 -3.79 -12.31
CA LEU A 165 -8.61 -3.73 -12.35
C LEU A 165 -8.07 -4.24 -11.02
N PHE A 166 -6.97 -4.97 -11.05
CA PHE A 166 -6.18 -5.29 -9.87
C PHE A 166 -4.81 -4.61 -10.00
N LEU A 167 -4.54 -3.68 -9.09
CA LEU A 167 -3.29 -2.93 -9.03
C LEU A 167 -2.37 -3.56 -7.98
N ASN A 168 -1.23 -4.07 -8.44
CA ASN A 168 -0.30 -4.83 -7.62
C ASN A 168 1.15 -4.60 -8.08
N ARG A 169 1.98 -4.01 -7.23
CA ARG A 169 3.38 -3.65 -7.48
C ARG A 169 4.34 -4.85 -7.48
N ASN A 170 3.95 -5.99 -6.91
CA ASN A 170 4.76 -7.22 -6.88
C ASN A 170 4.75 -7.94 -8.25
N SER A 171 5.34 -7.30 -9.26
CA SER A 171 5.40 -7.83 -10.63
C SER A 171 6.11 -9.19 -10.71
N ASN A 172 7.11 -9.46 -9.88
CA ASN A 172 7.87 -10.72 -9.94
C ASN A 172 7.05 -11.94 -9.53
N ASP A 173 6.13 -11.75 -8.58
CA ASP A 173 5.35 -12.83 -7.99
C ASP A 173 4.00 -12.99 -8.69
N PHE A 174 3.45 -11.90 -9.26
CA PHE A 174 2.15 -11.90 -9.94
C PHE A 174 2.22 -11.91 -11.48
N ASP A 175 3.39 -11.71 -12.09
CA ASP A 175 3.60 -11.86 -13.55
C ASP A 175 3.84 -13.32 -13.96
N VAL A 176 3.13 -14.25 -13.33
CA VAL A 176 3.03 -15.63 -13.77
C VAL A 176 1.81 -15.75 -14.68
N SER A 177 1.97 -16.48 -15.79
CA SER A 177 0.93 -16.60 -16.82
C SER A 177 -0.38 -17.20 -16.28
N SER A 178 -0.30 -18.07 -15.26
CA SER A 178 -1.41 -18.67 -14.53
C SER A 178 -2.28 -17.62 -13.83
N VAL A 179 -1.67 -16.73 -13.03
CA VAL A 179 -2.36 -15.66 -12.29
C VAL A 179 -3.05 -14.69 -13.24
N LYS A 180 -2.34 -14.24 -14.29
CA LYS A 180 -2.92 -13.36 -15.32
C LYS A 180 -4.10 -14.03 -16.04
N LEU A 181 -4.03 -15.33 -16.32
CA LEU A 181 -5.11 -16.07 -16.96
C LEU A 181 -6.33 -16.18 -16.04
N ALA A 182 -6.11 -16.54 -14.76
CA ALA A 182 -7.19 -16.66 -13.77
C ALA A 182 -7.94 -15.33 -13.59
N LEU A 183 -7.22 -14.21 -13.43
CA LEU A 183 -7.83 -12.88 -13.31
C LEU A 183 -8.59 -12.47 -14.58
N ARG A 184 -8.06 -12.79 -15.77
CA ARG A 184 -8.75 -12.51 -17.04
C ARG A 184 -10.05 -13.28 -17.18
N GLN A 185 -10.10 -14.55 -16.77
CA GLN A 185 -11.33 -15.35 -16.73
C GLN A 185 -12.39 -14.74 -15.80
N LEU A 186 -11.95 -13.99 -14.79
CA LEU A 186 -12.80 -13.23 -13.88
C LEU A 186 -13.10 -11.80 -14.36
N HIS A 187 -12.77 -11.44 -15.61
CA HIS A 187 -12.90 -10.09 -16.18
C HIS A 187 -12.14 -9.00 -15.38
N CYS A 188 -11.03 -9.39 -14.76
CA CYS A 188 -10.14 -8.51 -14.03
C CYS A 188 -8.79 -8.39 -14.76
N LYS A 189 -8.32 -7.15 -14.97
CA LYS A 189 -7.01 -6.88 -15.57
C LYS A 189 -6.00 -6.55 -14.47
N LEU A 190 -4.93 -7.33 -14.41
CA LEU A 190 -3.76 -7.03 -13.58
C LEU A 190 -2.93 -5.89 -14.20
N ILE A 191 -2.56 -4.89 -13.39
CA ILE A 191 -1.64 -3.81 -13.74
C ILE A 191 -0.60 -3.69 -12.63
N THR A 192 0.68 -3.67 -13.01
CA THR A 192 1.78 -3.81 -12.04
C THR A 192 2.38 -2.49 -11.53
N ARG A 193 1.82 -1.36 -11.97
CA ARG A 193 2.17 -0.02 -11.49
C ARG A 193 0.90 0.77 -11.24
N PHE A 194 0.84 1.50 -10.13
CA PHE A 194 -0.26 2.39 -9.80
C PHE A 194 -0.36 3.56 -10.79
N ASP A 195 0.75 4.09 -11.30
CA ASP A 195 0.76 5.14 -12.32
C ASP A 195 0.01 4.67 -13.60
N ASP A 196 0.35 3.47 -14.08
CA ASP A 196 -0.28 2.87 -15.27
C ASP A 196 -1.76 2.57 -15.00
N GLY A 197 -2.06 2.11 -13.78
CA GLY A 197 -3.42 1.86 -13.32
C GLY A 197 -4.27 3.13 -13.34
N LEU A 198 -3.75 4.22 -12.78
CA LEU A 198 -4.39 5.53 -12.79
C LEU A 198 -4.61 6.04 -14.21
N GLY A 199 -3.61 5.94 -15.09
CA GLY A 199 -3.73 6.34 -16.49
C GLY A 199 -4.85 5.57 -17.20
N ALA A 200 -4.93 4.25 -17.00
CA ALA A 200 -6.01 3.43 -17.55
C ALA A 200 -7.38 3.83 -17.01
N ILE A 201 -7.47 4.15 -15.71
CA ILE A 201 -8.71 4.58 -15.06
C ILE A 201 -9.19 5.92 -15.61
N GLN A 202 -8.31 6.91 -15.69
CA GLN A 202 -8.63 8.24 -16.20
C GLN A 202 -9.05 8.20 -17.68
N ALA A 203 -8.38 7.38 -18.50
CA ALA A 203 -8.79 7.15 -19.88
C ALA A 203 -10.20 6.53 -19.96
N GLY A 204 -10.50 5.55 -19.11
CA GLY A 204 -11.81 4.92 -19.03
C GLY A 204 -12.93 5.86 -18.54
N LEU A 205 -12.60 6.81 -17.64
CA LEU A 205 -13.55 7.82 -17.18
C LEU A 205 -13.85 8.87 -18.26
N ARG A 206 -12.85 9.31 -19.03
CA ARG A 206 -13.03 10.25 -20.15
C ARG A 206 -13.83 9.66 -21.31
N ALA A 207 -13.78 8.35 -21.49
CA ALA A 207 -14.50 7.64 -22.54
C ALA A 207 -15.99 7.40 -22.21
N ARG A 208 -16.45 7.71 -20.98
CA ARG A 208 -17.86 7.64 -20.60
C ARG A 208 -18.52 9.00 -20.88
N PRO A 209 -19.58 9.06 -21.71
CA PRO A 209 -20.30 10.29 -22.01
C PRO A 209 -21.07 10.84 -20.81
#